data_AF-A0A957VD96-F1
#
_entry.id   AF-A0A957VD96-F1
#
_cell.length_a   1.000
_cell.length_b   1.000
_cell.length_c   1.000
_cell.angle_alpha   90.00
_cell.angle_beta   90.00
_cell.angle_gamma   90.00
#
_symmetry.space_group_name_H-M   'P 1'
#
loop_
_entity.id
_entity.type
_entity.pdbx_description
1 polymer ?
#
loop_
_entity_poly.entity_id
_entity_poly.type
_entity_poly.pdbx_seq_one_letter_code
_entity_poly.pdbx_strand_id
1 'polypeptide(L)'
;QEEGVPWMGTQSDQSPLAPEIVVSTQLYDWDAILTDIIKKHQAGEMGGTAYSLTLANGGLKMLYNDNLPAEAVAAAQAAEATAAGGVMMEDEAMAEDEAAAEDEAMAEDEAMEEEAMSVDIEPVRVAVIMPSSTTDLAWSQSMYSSLERVQEAAGGPDVFELAFSEGMFNVTDAAAAIRDYAADGYDIVIVHGTQFGTSLAEIAPDFPDTTFAHGIATDPTLDAGLENVFVYDAHSVEGGYVNGVLAGALTQSGVIGFVGPVEAGDVTGYITGFQAGVADANPDAVVNISYTGSFGDTALAAEAANVHIEAGADVLSGSAQQVVGAIGVAKEKGVLWIGTQSDQSPLDPATAIAAQVYDWDQVLIDIITKHQAGQLGGDAYLLTLENGGLSMTFSDSLPAEAVAAAEAAVEAVKAGDVPVVTEN
;
A
#
# COMPACT_ATOMS: atom_id res chain seq x y z
N GLN A 1 -10.50 31.68 2.97
CA GLN A 1 -11.20 32.91 3.44
C GLN A 1 -11.90 33.69 2.33
N GLU A 2 -11.53 33.58 1.03
CA GLU A 2 -12.16 34.39 -0.02
C GLU A 2 -13.40 33.77 -0.72
N GLU A 3 -13.71 32.47 -0.56
CA GLU A 3 -14.76 31.83 -1.38
C GLU A 3 -16.00 31.28 -0.66
N GLY A 4 -16.14 31.41 0.67
CA GLY A 4 -17.39 31.05 1.35
C GLY A 4 -17.82 29.57 1.21
N VAL A 5 -16.89 28.68 0.85
CA VAL A 5 -17.13 27.24 0.77
C VAL A 5 -17.29 26.68 2.18
N PRO A 6 -18.41 26.00 2.49
CA PRO A 6 -18.60 25.31 3.77
C PRO A 6 -17.48 24.30 4.03
N TRP A 7 -16.91 24.34 5.23
CA TRP A 7 -15.84 23.46 5.68
C TRP A 7 -16.33 22.51 6.77
N MET A 8 -16.06 21.22 6.61
CA MET A 8 -16.34 20.19 7.60
C MET A 8 -15.04 19.79 8.27
N GLY A 9 -14.87 20.15 9.54
CA GLY A 9 -13.68 19.85 10.33
C GLY A 9 -13.69 18.42 10.91
N THR A 10 -12.52 17.97 11.33
CA THR A 10 -12.33 16.70 12.04
C THR A 10 -11.27 16.84 13.15
N GLN A 11 -11.24 15.87 14.06
CA GLN A 11 -10.34 15.70 15.21
C GLN A 11 -10.47 16.73 16.33
N SER A 12 -10.50 18.03 16.01
CA SER A 12 -10.54 19.13 16.98
C SER A 12 -11.51 20.23 16.54
N ASP A 13 -11.97 21.06 17.48
CA ASP A 13 -12.84 22.20 17.14
C ASP A 13 -12.06 23.27 16.35
N GLN A 14 -12.30 23.29 15.04
CA GLN A 14 -11.69 24.23 14.10
C GLN A 14 -12.50 25.53 13.96
N SER A 15 -13.69 25.62 14.57
CA SER A 15 -14.53 26.81 14.49
C SER A 15 -13.86 28.10 15.01
N PRO A 16 -12.91 28.10 15.97
CA PRO A 16 -12.21 29.31 16.36
C PRO A 16 -11.27 29.87 15.29
N LEU A 17 -10.86 29.06 14.31
CA LEU A 17 -9.92 29.46 13.25
C LEU A 17 -10.62 30.21 12.12
N ALA A 18 -11.84 29.78 11.77
CA ALA A 18 -12.62 30.34 10.67
C ALA A 18 -14.13 30.10 10.89
N PRO A 19 -14.77 30.78 11.88
CA PRO A 19 -16.16 30.54 12.27
C PRO A 19 -17.18 30.80 11.16
N GLU A 20 -16.78 31.55 10.13
CA GLU A 20 -17.59 31.89 8.97
C GLU A 20 -17.67 30.78 7.90
N ILE A 21 -16.75 29.81 7.90
CA ILE A 21 -16.77 28.69 6.93
C ILE A 21 -16.94 27.32 7.59
N VAL A 22 -16.49 27.14 8.83
CA VAL A 22 -16.60 25.84 9.52
C VAL A 22 -18.06 25.57 9.87
N VAL A 23 -18.72 24.67 9.15
CA VAL A 23 -20.16 24.37 9.33
C VAL A 23 -20.42 23.20 10.28
N SER A 24 -19.51 22.23 10.33
CA SER A 24 -19.58 21.12 11.28
C SER A 24 -18.19 20.62 11.60
N THR A 25 -18.02 19.97 12.75
CA THR A 25 -16.76 19.34 13.15
C THR A 25 -17.05 18.00 13.80
N GLN A 26 -16.39 16.93 13.34
CA GLN A 26 -16.31 15.70 14.11
C GLN A 26 -15.18 15.82 15.15
N LEU A 27 -15.53 16.01 16.41
CA LEU A 27 -14.61 16.13 17.52
C LEU A 27 -14.24 14.74 18.06
N TYR A 28 -12.94 14.51 18.27
CA TYR A 28 -12.44 13.29 18.89
C TYR A 28 -12.31 13.55 20.40
N ASP A 29 -13.17 12.90 21.18
CA ASP A 29 -13.18 13.01 22.63
C ASP A 29 -12.54 11.78 23.28
N TRP A 30 -11.28 11.96 23.69
CA TRP A 30 -10.49 10.91 24.32
C TRP A 30 -10.73 10.78 25.83
N ASP A 31 -11.49 11.67 26.46
CA ASP A 31 -11.56 11.76 27.92
C ASP A 31 -12.02 10.45 28.56
N ALA A 32 -13.05 9.81 27.98
CA ALA A 32 -13.59 8.55 28.49
C ALA A 32 -12.58 7.40 28.37
N ILE A 33 -11.89 7.31 27.23
CA ILE A 33 -10.87 6.28 26.95
C ILE A 33 -9.66 6.48 27.85
N LEU A 34 -9.11 7.70 27.89
CA LEU A 34 -7.96 8.03 28.74
C LEU A 34 -8.29 7.82 30.23
N THR A 35 -9.50 8.15 30.66
CA THR A 35 -9.96 7.87 32.03
C THR A 35 -9.98 6.38 32.33
N ASP A 36 -10.44 5.54 31.38
CA ASP A 36 -10.44 4.08 31.56
C ASP A 36 -9.01 3.51 31.59
N ILE A 37 -8.15 3.95 30.67
CA ILE A 37 -6.73 3.59 30.63
C ILE A 37 -6.04 3.90 31.97
N ILE A 38 -6.25 5.11 32.50
CA ILE A 38 -5.67 5.53 33.79
C ILE A 38 -6.17 4.64 34.93
N LYS A 39 -7.47 4.30 34.96
CA LYS A 39 -8.05 3.43 36.00
C LYS A 39 -7.50 2.01 35.94
N LYS A 40 -7.40 1.43 34.74
CA LYS A 40 -6.82 0.10 34.53
C LYS A 40 -5.36 0.05 34.96
N HIS A 41 -4.58 1.05 34.55
CA HIS A 41 -3.19 1.18 34.98
C HIS A 41 -3.07 1.25 36.52
N GLN A 42 -3.93 2.05 37.18
CA GLN A 42 -3.96 2.13 38.65
C GLN A 42 -4.38 0.82 39.34
N ALA A 43 -5.14 -0.03 38.65
CA ALA A 43 -5.54 -1.36 39.11
C ALA A 43 -4.48 -2.44 38.84
N GLY A 44 -3.39 -2.11 38.15
CA GLY A 44 -2.35 -3.06 37.73
C GLY A 44 -2.69 -3.84 36.46
N GLU A 45 -3.76 -3.45 35.76
CA GLU A 45 -4.13 -3.97 34.44
C GLU A 45 -3.37 -3.18 33.37
N MET A 46 -2.50 -3.85 32.60
CA MET A 46 -1.71 -3.23 31.52
C MET A 46 -2.02 -3.93 30.19
N GLY A 47 -2.35 -3.13 29.16
CA GLY A 47 -2.64 -3.63 27.80
C GLY A 47 -3.96 -4.39 27.64
N GLY A 48 -4.16 -5.00 26.47
CA GLY A 48 -5.24 -5.98 26.22
C GLY A 48 -6.67 -5.42 26.04
N THR A 49 -6.85 -4.09 26.07
CA THR A 49 -8.15 -3.48 25.74
C THR A 49 -8.01 -2.64 24.46
N ALA A 50 -8.72 -3.04 23.41
CA ALA A 50 -8.91 -2.21 22.23
C ALA A 50 -9.93 -1.10 22.54
N TYR A 51 -9.60 0.14 22.16
CA TYR A 51 -10.49 1.28 22.27
C TYR A 51 -10.75 1.84 20.88
N SER A 52 -12.02 2.17 20.61
CA SER A 52 -12.45 2.85 19.39
C SER A 52 -13.16 4.13 19.78
N LEU A 53 -12.94 5.25 19.10
CA LEU A 53 -13.82 6.40 19.21
C LEU A 53 -15.06 6.16 18.35
N THR A 54 -16.25 6.19 18.95
CA THR A 54 -17.51 6.04 18.21
C THR A 54 -18.52 7.09 18.68
N LEU A 55 -19.53 7.36 17.86
CA LEU A 55 -20.68 8.16 18.29
C LEU A 55 -21.42 7.47 19.45
N ALA A 56 -21.47 6.13 19.43
CA ALA A 56 -22.17 5.32 20.43
C ALA A 56 -21.53 5.41 21.83
N ASN A 57 -20.20 5.46 21.91
CA ASN A 57 -19.48 5.56 23.18
C ASN A 57 -19.09 7.00 23.56
N GLY A 58 -19.53 7.99 22.77
CA GLY A 58 -19.25 9.40 23.00
C GLY A 58 -17.80 9.83 22.70
N GLY A 59 -16.99 8.94 22.12
CA GLY A 59 -15.64 9.23 21.67
C GLY A 59 -15.60 10.05 20.37
N LEU A 60 -16.67 10.01 19.58
CA LEU A 60 -16.90 10.98 18.50
C LEU A 60 -18.07 11.86 18.88
N LYS A 61 -17.94 13.16 18.65
CA LYS A 61 -19.01 14.15 18.86
C LYS A 61 -19.15 15.03 17.64
N MET A 62 -20.37 15.25 17.17
CA MET A 62 -20.61 16.21 16.11
C MET A 62 -20.90 17.58 16.70
N LEU A 63 -20.08 18.56 16.33
CA LEU A 63 -20.33 19.98 16.57
C LEU A 63 -20.93 20.57 15.29
N TYR A 64 -22.00 21.35 15.42
CA TYR A 64 -22.65 22.02 14.31
C TYR A 64 -22.62 23.53 14.56
N ASN A 65 -22.28 24.30 13.53
CA ASN A 65 -22.27 25.76 13.63
C ASN A 65 -23.71 26.29 13.78
N ASP A 66 -23.90 27.26 14.66
CA ASP A 66 -25.20 27.90 14.93
C ASP A 66 -25.84 28.55 13.68
N ASN A 67 -25.04 28.85 12.66
CA ASN A 67 -25.50 29.45 11.40
C ASN A 67 -26.15 28.44 10.43
N LEU A 68 -26.15 27.14 10.75
CA LEU A 68 -26.79 26.13 9.92
C LEU A 68 -28.33 26.20 10.01
N PRO A 69 -29.06 25.92 8.92
CA PRO A 69 -30.51 25.77 8.96
C PRO A 69 -30.91 24.68 9.97
N ALA A 70 -31.89 24.97 10.81
CA ALA A 70 -32.36 24.03 11.85
C ALA A 70 -32.77 22.65 11.29
N GLU A 71 -33.30 22.61 10.06
CA GLU A 71 -33.66 21.38 9.37
C GLU A 71 -32.41 20.54 8.99
N ALA A 72 -31.31 21.19 8.59
CA ALA A 72 -30.06 20.51 8.29
C ALA A 72 -29.41 19.94 9.56
N VAL A 73 -29.43 20.71 10.66
CA VAL A 73 -28.95 20.23 11.97
C VAL A 73 -29.79 19.05 12.45
N ALA A 74 -31.11 19.12 12.34
CA ALA A 74 -32.00 18.02 12.73
C ALA A 74 -31.79 16.76 11.88
N ALA A 75 -31.57 16.90 10.58
CA ALA A 75 -31.25 15.77 9.70
C ALA A 75 -29.90 15.13 10.06
N ALA A 76 -28.88 15.95 10.34
CA ALA A 76 -27.56 15.47 10.73
C ALA A 76 -27.59 14.76 12.10
N GLN A 77 -28.34 15.29 13.08
CA GLN A 77 -28.54 14.64 14.37
C GLN A 77 -29.32 13.32 14.27
N ALA A 78 -30.27 13.22 13.33
CA ALA A 78 -30.97 11.95 13.07
C ALA A 78 -30.04 10.90 12.43
N ALA A 79 -29.14 11.32 11.54
CA ALA A 79 -28.10 10.47 10.98
C ALA A 79 -27.09 10.03 12.05
N GLU A 80 -26.68 10.94 12.94
CA GLU A 80 -25.82 10.64 14.10
C GLU A 80 -26.44 9.58 15.01
N ALA A 81 -27.73 9.73 15.35
CA ALA A 81 -28.44 8.77 16.18
C ALA A 81 -28.57 7.39 15.49
N THR A 82 -28.72 7.36 14.16
CA THR A 82 -28.76 6.13 13.38
C THR A 82 -27.38 5.45 13.36
N ALA A 83 -26.31 6.22 13.13
CA ALA A 83 -24.94 5.73 13.14
C ALA A 83 -24.50 5.25 14.54
N ALA A 84 -24.95 5.92 15.61
CA ALA A 84 -24.72 5.50 17.00
C ALA A 84 -25.54 4.27 17.41
N GLY A 85 -26.66 3.99 16.73
CA GLY A 85 -27.58 2.90 17.03
C GLY A 85 -27.18 1.52 16.52
N GLY A 86 -26.09 1.42 15.74
CA GLY A 86 -25.58 0.16 15.20
C GLY A 86 -26.39 -0.36 14.02
N VAL A 87 -25.87 -0.19 12.80
CA VAL A 87 -26.15 -1.12 11.71
C VAL A 87 -25.02 -2.14 11.73
N MET A 88 -25.33 -3.33 12.23
CA MET A 88 -24.60 -4.55 11.84
C MET A 88 -24.89 -4.72 10.35
N MET A 89 -23.88 -4.52 9.49
CA MET A 89 -23.98 -5.07 8.14
C MET A 89 -23.84 -6.58 8.28
N GLU A 90 -24.95 -7.28 8.05
CA GLU A 90 -24.97 -8.74 7.90
C GLU A 90 -24.25 -9.12 6.62
N ASP A 91 -23.42 -10.15 6.70
CA ASP A 91 -22.80 -10.88 5.60
C ASP A 91 -23.80 -11.16 4.47
N GLU A 92 -23.64 -10.49 3.33
CA GLU A 92 -24.17 -10.97 2.06
C GLU A 92 -23.03 -11.65 1.29
N ALA A 93 -23.00 -12.97 1.40
CA ALA A 93 -22.20 -13.86 0.56
C ALA A 93 -22.54 -13.62 -0.92
N MET A 94 -21.59 -13.08 -1.67
CA MET A 94 -21.61 -13.05 -3.13
C MET A 94 -21.06 -14.39 -3.63
N ALA A 95 -21.93 -15.15 -4.30
CA ALA A 95 -21.62 -16.41 -4.94
C ALA A 95 -20.67 -16.20 -6.14
N GLU A 96 -19.60 -16.97 -6.17
CA GLU A 96 -18.74 -17.15 -7.33
C GLU A 96 -19.48 -17.96 -8.41
N ASP A 97 -19.43 -17.47 -9.64
CA ASP A 97 -19.85 -18.21 -10.83
C ASP A 97 -18.58 -18.67 -11.56
N GLU A 98 -18.23 -19.93 -11.40
CA GLU A 98 -17.16 -20.61 -12.12
C GLU A 98 -17.56 -20.78 -13.60
N ALA A 99 -16.74 -20.26 -14.52
CA ALA A 99 -16.76 -20.67 -15.91
C ALA A 99 -15.40 -21.25 -16.30
N ALA A 100 -15.36 -22.59 -16.37
CA ALA A 100 -14.25 -23.36 -16.91
C ALA A 100 -14.14 -23.22 -18.44
N ALA A 101 -12.91 -23.15 -18.95
CA ALA A 101 -12.57 -23.62 -20.29
C ALA A 101 -11.10 -24.09 -20.33
N GLU A 102 -10.93 -25.38 -20.61
CA GLU A 102 -9.66 -26.07 -20.87
C GLU A 102 -9.09 -25.73 -22.27
N ASP A 103 -7.83 -25.31 -22.26
CA ASP A 103 -6.63 -25.84 -22.92
C ASP A 103 -6.49 -26.11 -24.45
N GLU A 104 -5.23 -25.94 -24.86
CA GLU A 104 -4.44 -26.50 -25.96
C GLU A 104 -4.34 -25.76 -27.32
N ALA A 105 -3.26 -24.95 -27.47
CA ALA A 105 -1.95 -25.41 -28.02
C ALA A 105 -1.24 -24.54 -29.09
N MET A 106 0.08 -24.42 -28.85
CA MET A 106 1.24 -24.33 -29.79
C MET A 106 1.88 -22.96 -30.13
N ALA A 107 2.84 -22.59 -29.28
CA ALA A 107 4.26 -22.31 -29.50
C ALA A 107 4.84 -22.04 -30.92
N GLU A 108 5.71 -21.01 -30.97
CA GLU A 108 7.07 -20.94 -31.54
C GLU A 108 7.68 -19.61 -31.02
N ASP A 109 8.42 -19.60 -29.91
CA ASP A 109 9.87 -19.84 -29.75
C ASP A 109 10.77 -18.75 -30.37
N GLU A 110 11.22 -17.81 -29.53
CA GLU A 110 12.59 -17.30 -29.55
C GLU A 110 13.09 -17.22 -28.10
N ALA A 111 13.61 -18.34 -27.59
CA ALA A 111 14.33 -18.40 -26.32
C ALA A 111 15.60 -17.54 -26.35
N MET A 112 15.63 -16.48 -25.54
CA MET A 112 16.88 -16.04 -24.90
C MET A 112 17.05 -16.89 -23.64
N GLU A 113 18.16 -17.62 -23.54
CA GLU A 113 18.55 -18.34 -22.32
C GLU A 113 18.73 -17.32 -21.18
N GLU A 114 17.71 -17.18 -20.35
CA GLU A 114 17.81 -16.58 -19.01
C GLU A 114 18.53 -17.62 -18.13
N GLU A 115 19.70 -17.29 -17.59
CA GLU A 115 20.34 -18.16 -16.60
C GLU A 115 19.39 -18.26 -15.40
N ALA A 116 18.71 -19.40 -15.24
CA ALA A 116 17.81 -19.64 -14.13
C ALA A 116 18.56 -19.45 -12.81
N MET A 117 18.01 -18.59 -11.95
CA MET A 117 18.49 -18.40 -10.60
C MET A 117 18.50 -19.75 -9.87
N SER A 118 19.63 -20.12 -9.27
CA SER A 118 19.72 -21.27 -8.38
C SER A 118 20.30 -20.81 -7.05
N VAL A 119 19.63 -21.18 -5.95
CA VAL A 119 20.02 -20.80 -4.59
C VAL A 119 20.13 -22.06 -3.72
N ASP A 120 21.20 -22.12 -2.93
CA ASP A 120 21.46 -23.24 -2.01
C ASP A 120 20.75 -22.96 -0.68
N ILE A 121 19.52 -23.47 -0.54
CA ILE A 121 18.65 -23.29 0.63
C ILE A 121 18.38 -24.67 1.24
N GLU A 122 18.66 -24.85 2.53
CA GLU A 122 18.21 -26.03 3.29
C GLU A 122 16.67 -26.03 3.43
N PRO A 123 16.02 -27.19 3.66
CA PRO A 123 14.57 -27.25 3.78
C PRO A 123 14.01 -26.24 4.80
N VAL A 124 13.03 -25.45 4.39
CA VAL A 124 12.48 -24.33 5.17
C VAL A 124 10.97 -24.21 4.94
N ARG A 125 10.24 -23.84 6.00
CA ARG A 125 8.80 -23.58 5.97
C ARG A 125 8.56 -22.09 6.15
N VAL A 126 8.01 -21.44 5.12
CA VAL A 126 7.73 -20.00 5.11
C VAL A 126 6.24 -19.76 4.97
N ALA A 127 5.69 -18.91 5.84
CA ALA A 127 4.33 -18.41 5.72
C ALA A 127 4.35 -16.91 5.40
N VAL A 128 3.39 -16.44 4.59
CA VAL A 128 3.19 -15.01 4.32
C VAL A 128 1.75 -14.56 4.60
N ILE A 129 1.60 -13.45 5.31
CA ILE A 129 0.30 -12.82 5.61
C ILE A 129 0.23 -11.53 4.79
N MET A 130 -0.78 -11.41 3.92
CA MET A 130 -0.91 -10.30 2.96
C MET A 130 -2.31 -9.67 2.99
N PRO A 131 -2.41 -8.34 2.80
CA PRO A 131 -3.69 -7.65 2.87
C PRO A 131 -4.65 -8.01 1.76
N SER A 132 -4.14 -8.30 0.56
CA SER A 132 -4.96 -8.56 -0.63
C SER A 132 -4.57 -9.87 -1.31
N SER A 133 -5.22 -10.17 -2.43
CA SER A 133 -4.99 -11.37 -3.23
C SER A 133 -3.57 -11.45 -3.78
N THR A 134 -3.08 -12.67 -3.95
CA THR A 134 -1.88 -13.04 -4.71
C THR A 134 -1.85 -12.53 -6.15
N THR A 135 -3.00 -12.09 -6.68
CA THR A 135 -3.17 -11.55 -8.04
C THR A 135 -3.62 -10.08 -8.06
N ASP A 136 -3.28 -9.29 -7.04
CA ASP A 136 -3.72 -7.89 -6.89
C ASP A 136 -3.05 -6.89 -7.86
N LEU A 137 -2.03 -7.32 -8.61
CA LEU A 137 -1.20 -6.52 -9.51
C LEU A 137 -0.57 -5.29 -8.83
N ALA A 138 -0.27 -5.45 -7.54
CA ALA A 138 0.26 -4.39 -6.69
C ALA A 138 1.17 -5.01 -5.60
N TRP A 139 0.98 -4.58 -4.35
CA TRP A 139 1.81 -4.93 -3.20
C TRP A 139 1.84 -6.44 -2.89
N SER A 140 0.69 -7.10 -2.71
CA SER A 140 0.65 -8.50 -2.25
C SER A 140 1.19 -9.45 -3.31
N GLN A 141 0.82 -9.21 -4.58
CA GLN A 141 1.34 -9.98 -5.69
C GLN A 141 2.85 -9.80 -5.85
N SER A 142 3.42 -8.62 -5.57
CA SER A 142 4.88 -8.42 -5.68
C SER A 142 5.66 -9.36 -4.75
N MET A 143 5.21 -9.49 -3.50
CA MET A 143 5.81 -10.39 -2.52
C MET A 143 5.55 -11.86 -2.87
N TYR A 144 4.31 -12.21 -3.18
CA TYR A 144 3.96 -13.59 -3.52
C TYR A 144 4.71 -14.10 -4.75
N SER A 145 4.81 -13.30 -5.80
CA SER A 145 5.56 -13.66 -7.02
C SER A 145 7.06 -13.84 -6.74
N SER A 146 7.62 -13.04 -5.82
CA SER A 146 9.02 -13.18 -5.38
C SER A 146 9.23 -14.47 -4.58
N LEU A 147 8.29 -14.83 -3.70
CA LEU A 147 8.32 -16.10 -2.97
C LEU A 147 8.24 -17.30 -3.91
N GLU A 148 7.42 -17.26 -4.96
CA GLU A 148 7.35 -18.31 -5.97
C GLU A 148 8.67 -18.45 -6.74
N ARG A 149 9.28 -17.33 -7.16
CA ARG A 149 10.59 -17.36 -7.84
C ARG A 149 11.68 -17.94 -6.94
N VAL A 150 11.74 -17.54 -5.67
CA VAL A 150 12.73 -18.06 -4.71
C VAL A 150 12.47 -19.55 -4.40
N GLN A 151 11.22 -19.97 -4.26
CA GLN A 151 10.85 -21.38 -4.07
C GLN A 151 11.35 -22.23 -5.26
N GLU A 152 11.08 -21.80 -6.49
CA GLU A 152 11.54 -22.51 -7.69
C GLU A 152 13.07 -22.57 -7.73
N ALA A 153 13.74 -21.43 -7.49
CA ALA A 153 15.21 -21.35 -7.45
C ALA A 153 15.86 -22.21 -6.36
N ALA A 154 15.13 -22.50 -5.27
CA ALA A 154 15.54 -23.37 -4.16
C ALA A 154 15.36 -24.88 -4.46
N GLY A 155 14.74 -25.23 -5.59
CA GLY A 155 14.44 -26.62 -5.96
C GLY A 155 12.99 -27.04 -5.72
N GLY A 156 12.09 -26.08 -5.54
CA GLY A 156 10.64 -26.29 -5.50
C GLY A 156 10.06 -26.56 -4.10
N PRO A 157 8.76 -26.91 -4.03
CA PRO A 157 8.00 -27.00 -2.78
C PRO A 157 8.46 -28.10 -1.81
N ASP A 158 9.25 -29.07 -2.27
CA ASP A 158 9.84 -30.11 -1.41
C ASP A 158 11.00 -29.56 -0.55
N VAL A 159 11.60 -28.43 -0.95
CA VAL A 159 12.68 -27.74 -0.23
C VAL A 159 12.11 -26.50 0.48
N PHE A 160 11.34 -25.69 -0.22
CA PHE A 160 10.72 -24.49 0.34
C PHE A 160 9.21 -24.72 0.43
N GLU A 161 8.71 -25.05 1.61
CA GLU A 161 7.25 -25.12 1.86
C GLU A 161 6.70 -23.70 2.03
N LEU A 162 5.86 -23.26 1.09
CA LEU A 162 5.21 -21.95 1.13
C LEU A 162 3.75 -22.09 1.55
N ALA A 163 3.34 -21.33 2.55
CA ALA A 163 1.94 -21.10 2.89
C ALA A 163 1.60 -19.61 2.88
N PHE A 164 0.33 -19.27 2.70
CA PHE A 164 -0.09 -17.88 2.65
C PHE A 164 -1.50 -17.67 3.19
N SER A 165 -1.74 -16.47 3.71
CA SER A 165 -3.06 -15.93 4.00
C SER A 165 -3.23 -14.61 3.24
N GLU A 166 -4.19 -14.56 2.33
CA GLU A 166 -4.54 -13.37 1.55
C GLU A 166 -5.87 -12.75 2.02
N GLY A 167 -6.17 -11.52 1.59
CA GLY A 167 -7.40 -10.82 1.97
C GLY A 167 -7.40 -10.31 3.42
N MET A 168 -6.23 -10.22 4.05
CA MET A 168 -6.07 -9.86 5.47
C MET A 168 -6.08 -8.34 5.71
N PHE A 169 -7.00 -7.60 5.10
CA PHE A 169 -7.18 -6.17 5.39
C PHE A 169 -7.60 -5.93 6.86
N ASN A 170 -8.29 -6.88 7.49
CA ASN A 170 -8.62 -6.84 8.90
C ASN A 170 -7.41 -7.24 9.76
N VAL A 171 -6.89 -6.29 10.54
CA VAL A 171 -5.69 -6.50 11.37
C VAL A 171 -5.87 -7.55 12.48
N THR A 172 -7.10 -7.82 12.93
CA THR A 172 -7.38 -8.84 13.95
C THR A 172 -7.27 -10.23 13.36
N ASP A 173 -7.83 -10.43 12.17
CA ASP A 173 -7.74 -11.69 11.44
C ASP A 173 -6.30 -11.98 11.03
N ALA A 174 -5.58 -10.95 10.56
CA ALA A 174 -4.15 -11.02 10.29
C ALA A 174 -3.35 -11.44 11.54
N ALA A 175 -3.63 -10.83 12.70
CA ALA A 175 -2.95 -11.17 13.96
C ALA A 175 -3.22 -12.61 14.42
N ALA A 176 -4.40 -13.16 14.13
CA ALA A 176 -4.68 -14.58 14.38
C ALA A 176 -3.84 -15.46 13.47
N ALA A 177 -3.81 -15.17 12.15
CA ALA A 177 -3.00 -15.92 11.19
C ALA A 177 -1.49 -15.89 11.52
N ILE A 178 -0.96 -14.73 11.93
CA ILE A 178 0.46 -14.60 12.35
C ILE A 178 0.76 -15.55 13.52
N ARG A 179 -0.11 -15.59 14.55
CA ARG A 179 0.05 -16.50 15.70
C ARG A 179 -0.08 -17.97 15.28
N ASP A 180 -1.05 -18.29 14.43
CA ASP A 180 -1.32 -19.66 14.01
C ASP A 180 -0.14 -20.24 13.23
N TYR A 181 0.44 -19.50 12.27
CA TYR A 181 1.63 -19.96 11.55
C TYR A 181 2.85 -20.13 12.46
N ALA A 182 3.06 -19.21 13.40
CA ALA A 182 4.15 -19.35 14.37
C ALA A 182 3.94 -20.57 15.30
N ALA A 183 2.70 -20.82 15.74
CA ALA A 183 2.35 -21.99 16.57
C ALA A 183 2.43 -23.32 15.82
N ASP A 184 2.14 -23.31 14.51
CA ASP A 184 2.27 -24.46 13.62
C ASP A 184 3.73 -24.75 13.21
N GLY A 185 4.68 -23.97 13.74
CA GLY A 185 6.12 -24.20 13.59
C GLY A 185 6.64 -23.89 12.20
N TYR A 186 6.11 -22.85 11.55
CA TYR A 186 6.79 -22.25 10.40
C TYR A 186 8.08 -21.58 10.87
N ASP A 187 9.14 -21.75 10.09
CA ASP A 187 10.48 -21.23 10.40
C ASP A 187 10.51 -19.71 10.25
N ILE A 188 9.87 -19.21 9.18
CA ILE A 188 9.78 -17.79 8.83
C ILE A 188 8.33 -17.40 8.60
N VAL A 189 7.90 -16.30 9.23
CA VAL A 189 6.58 -15.70 9.05
C VAL A 189 6.73 -14.27 8.53
N ILE A 190 6.40 -14.08 7.26
CA ILE A 190 6.42 -12.78 6.58
C ILE A 190 5.10 -12.06 6.85
N VAL A 191 5.20 -10.88 7.45
CA VAL A 191 4.08 -10.02 7.82
C VAL A 191 4.06 -8.83 6.85
N HIS A 192 3.33 -8.98 5.75
CA HIS A 192 3.48 -8.11 4.58
C HIS A 192 2.47 -6.94 4.57
N GLY A 193 2.71 -5.94 5.43
CA GLY A 193 1.94 -4.70 5.42
C GLY A 193 2.18 -3.82 6.65
N THR A 194 2.22 -2.50 6.45
CA THR A 194 2.47 -1.50 7.51
C THR A 194 1.50 -1.67 8.69
N GLN A 195 0.23 -1.96 8.40
CA GLN A 195 -0.85 -2.02 9.38
C GLN A 195 -0.71 -3.16 10.40
N PHE A 196 0.19 -4.12 10.16
CA PHE A 196 0.37 -5.28 11.02
C PHE A 196 1.43 -5.08 12.11
N GLY A 197 2.20 -3.99 12.08
CA GLY A 197 3.36 -3.79 12.96
C GLY A 197 3.03 -3.87 14.46
N THR A 198 1.94 -3.22 14.90
CA THR A 198 1.53 -3.30 16.32
C THR A 198 1.18 -4.73 16.74
N SER A 199 0.48 -5.48 15.90
CA SER A 199 0.13 -6.87 16.18
C SER A 199 1.37 -7.75 16.24
N LEU A 200 2.31 -7.56 15.31
CA LEU A 200 3.56 -8.31 15.30
C LEU A 200 4.40 -8.03 16.55
N ALA A 201 4.51 -6.76 16.96
CA ALA A 201 5.27 -6.39 18.16
C ALA A 201 4.73 -7.06 19.45
N GLU A 202 3.43 -7.32 19.51
CA GLU A 202 2.81 -8.08 20.61
C GLU A 202 3.02 -9.60 20.49
N ILE A 203 3.12 -10.13 19.26
CA ILE A 203 3.16 -11.57 18.98
C ILE A 203 4.59 -12.13 19.00
N ALA A 204 5.54 -11.43 18.36
CA ALA A 204 6.90 -11.93 18.15
C ALA A 204 7.60 -12.39 19.45
N PRO A 205 7.44 -11.72 20.61
CA PRO A 205 8.02 -12.17 21.88
C PRO A 205 7.53 -13.53 22.38
N ASP A 206 6.34 -13.98 21.98
CA ASP A 206 5.77 -15.27 22.36
C ASP A 206 6.40 -16.44 21.55
N PHE A 207 7.08 -16.14 20.45
CA PHE A 207 7.65 -17.12 19.51
C PHE A 207 9.13 -16.82 19.21
N PRO A 208 10.03 -16.91 20.22
CA PRO A 208 11.42 -16.46 20.08
C PRO A 208 12.26 -17.27 19.09
N ASP A 209 11.83 -18.48 18.73
CA ASP A 209 12.51 -19.36 17.77
C ASP A 209 12.01 -19.16 16.32
N THR A 210 10.90 -18.42 16.13
CA THR A 210 10.36 -18.09 14.80
C THR A 210 10.98 -16.79 14.31
N THR A 211 11.46 -16.78 13.06
CA THR A 211 11.86 -15.55 12.38
C THR A 211 10.64 -14.84 11.81
N PHE A 212 10.51 -13.55 12.08
CA PHE A 212 9.50 -12.70 11.47
C PHE A 212 10.13 -11.70 10.50
N ALA A 213 9.41 -11.31 9.46
CA ALA A 213 9.83 -10.26 8.55
C ALA A 213 8.69 -9.27 8.30
N HIS A 214 8.82 -8.02 8.74
CA HIS A 214 7.77 -6.99 8.64
C HIS A 214 8.01 -6.02 7.48
N GLY A 215 7.00 -5.84 6.64
CA GLY A 215 7.03 -4.90 5.51
C GLY A 215 6.55 -3.49 5.85
N ILE A 216 7.29 -2.48 5.35
CA ILE A 216 7.09 -1.03 5.52
C ILE A 216 7.18 -0.63 7.00
N ALA A 217 8.33 -0.88 7.61
CA ALA A 217 8.68 -0.31 8.91
C ALA A 217 9.59 0.91 8.69
N THR A 218 9.03 2.11 8.75
CA THR A 218 9.76 3.39 8.64
C THR A 218 10.62 3.71 9.86
N ASP A 219 10.59 2.85 10.89
CA ASP A 219 11.36 3.03 12.10
C ASP A 219 11.82 1.68 12.67
N PRO A 220 13.09 1.27 12.48
CA PRO A 220 13.67 0.12 13.18
C PRO A 220 13.66 0.29 14.71
N THR A 221 13.25 1.45 15.25
CA THR A 221 13.02 1.68 16.68
C THR A 221 11.64 1.30 17.20
N LEU A 222 10.63 1.10 16.35
CA LEU A 222 9.38 0.45 16.75
C LEU A 222 9.59 -1.05 16.99
N ASP A 223 10.51 -1.66 16.24
CA ASP A 223 11.00 -3.03 16.45
C ASP A 223 12.28 -3.10 17.30
N ALA A 224 12.81 -1.96 17.77
CA ALA A 224 14.03 -1.94 18.58
C ALA A 224 13.80 -2.65 19.91
N GLY A 225 14.15 -3.93 19.93
CA GLY A 225 14.00 -4.82 21.06
C GLY A 225 13.54 -6.22 20.66
N LEU A 226 13.07 -6.43 19.43
CA LEU A 226 12.65 -7.73 18.92
C LEU A 226 13.83 -8.41 18.20
N GLU A 227 14.45 -9.39 18.88
CA GLU A 227 15.64 -10.09 18.36
C GLU A 227 15.32 -11.05 17.20
N ASN A 228 14.03 -11.35 16.97
CA ASN A 228 13.53 -12.30 15.98
C ASN A 228 12.68 -11.63 14.87
N VAL A 229 12.87 -10.33 14.64
CA VAL A 229 12.17 -9.59 13.58
C VAL A 229 13.19 -8.94 12.64
N PHE A 230 13.09 -9.24 11.34
CA PHE A 230 13.66 -8.45 10.26
C PHE A 230 12.64 -7.41 9.80
N VAL A 231 13.11 -6.29 9.26
CA VAL A 231 12.25 -5.29 8.62
C VAL A 231 12.69 -5.03 7.19
N TYR A 232 11.73 -4.75 6.31
CA TYR A 232 12.03 -4.39 4.93
C TYR A 232 11.11 -3.26 4.45
N ASP A 233 11.63 -2.42 3.56
CA ASP A 233 10.88 -1.34 2.93
C ASP A 233 11.31 -1.15 1.47
N ALA A 234 10.53 -0.40 0.70
CA ALA A 234 10.87 0.02 -0.65
C ALA A 234 11.17 1.52 -0.67
N HIS A 235 12.30 1.93 -1.26
CA HIS A 235 12.59 3.34 -1.49
C HIS A 235 11.78 3.85 -2.70
N SER A 236 10.45 3.82 -2.55
CA SER A 236 9.46 3.98 -3.61
C SER A 236 9.58 5.32 -4.35
N VAL A 237 10.12 6.33 -3.68
CA VAL A 237 10.43 7.65 -4.22
C VAL A 237 11.37 7.59 -5.44
N GLU A 238 12.24 6.59 -5.54
CA GLU A 238 13.19 6.44 -6.65
C GLU A 238 12.48 6.14 -7.97
N GLY A 239 11.65 5.09 -7.98
CA GLY A 239 10.84 4.75 -9.15
C GLY A 239 9.70 5.74 -9.38
N GLY A 240 9.16 6.34 -8.31
CA GLY A 240 8.26 7.49 -8.38
C GLY A 240 8.85 8.61 -9.23
N TYR A 241 10.09 9.02 -8.96
CA TYR A 241 10.78 10.05 -9.75
C TYR A 241 10.91 9.68 -11.23
N VAL A 242 11.34 8.46 -11.54
CA VAL A 242 11.48 8.00 -12.93
C VAL A 242 10.12 8.01 -13.65
N ASN A 243 9.07 7.48 -13.00
CA ASN A 243 7.71 7.49 -13.53
C ASN A 243 7.16 8.91 -13.70
N GLY A 244 7.53 9.83 -12.80
CA GLY A 244 7.18 11.25 -12.91
C GLY A 244 7.82 11.91 -14.13
N VAL A 245 9.11 11.67 -14.37
CA VAL A 245 9.82 12.17 -15.57
C VAL A 245 9.13 11.68 -16.84
N LEU A 246 8.78 10.39 -16.89
CA LEU A 246 8.05 9.80 -18.00
C LEU A 246 6.67 10.46 -18.18
N ALA A 247 5.90 10.60 -17.10
CA ALA A 247 4.57 11.21 -17.14
C ALA A 247 4.62 12.67 -17.64
N GLY A 248 5.56 13.46 -17.14
CA GLY A 248 5.78 14.85 -17.55
C GLY A 248 6.19 14.98 -19.02
N ALA A 249 6.98 14.04 -19.54
CA ALA A 249 7.38 13.98 -20.94
C ALA A 249 6.24 13.54 -21.89
N LEU A 250 5.30 12.74 -21.41
CA LEU A 250 4.20 12.18 -22.22
C LEU A 250 2.95 13.07 -22.24
N THR A 251 2.62 13.74 -21.13
CA THR A 251 1.39 14.53 -21.04
C THR A 251 1.34 15.63 -22.11
N GLN A 252 0.20 15.72 -22.79
CA GLN A 252 -0.11 16.73 -23.80
C GLN A 252 -0.99 17.83 -23.22
N SER A 253 -1.87 17.49 -22.27
CA SER A 253 -2.74 18.45 -21.60
C SER A 253 -2.02 19.22 -20.49
N GLY A 254 -0.91 18.67 -19.97
CA GLY A 254 -0.25 19.18 -18.77
C GLY A 254 -1.00 18.84 -17.49
N VAL A 255 -2.04 17.98 -17.56
CA VAL A 255 -2.82 17.54 -16.40
C VAL A 255 -2.60 16.05 -16.21
N ILE A 256 -2.15 15.68 -15.01
CA ILE A 256 -1.87 14.29 -14.63
C ILE A 256 -2.73 13.98 -13.40
N GLY A 257 -3.38 12.82 -13.39
CA GLY A 257 -4.17 12.35 -12.25
C GLY A 257 -3.42 11.29 -11.45
N PHE A 258 -3.53 11.35 -10.13
CA PHE A 258 -3.00 10.34 -9.23
C PHE A 258 -4.11 9.79 -8.33
N VAL A 259 -4.35 8.48 -8.43
CA VAL A 259 -5.32 7.75 -7.60
C VAL A 259 -4.59 7.07 -6.45
N GLY A 260 -4.59 7.72 -5.29
CA GLY A 260 -3.94 7.23 -4.07
C GLY A 260 -4.91 6.54 -3.11
N PRO A 261 -4.42 5.62 -2.26
CA PRO A 261 -5.21 4.99 -1.20
C PRO A 261 -5.33 5.93 0.02
N VAL A 262 -4.58 5.64 1.08
CA VAL A 262 -4.34 6.53 2.22
C VAL A 262 -2.92 7.10 2.12
N GLU A 263 -2.70 8.28 2.71
CA GLU A 263 -1.39 8.93 2.77
C GLU A 263 -0.52 8.29 3.86
N ALA A 264 0.01 7.09 3.59
CA ALA A 264 0.85 6.34 4.52
C ALA A 264 1.78 5.37 3.78
N GLY A 265 2.90 5.03 4.42
CA GLY A 265 3.84 4.01 3.91
C GLY A 265 4.51 4.41 2.59
N ASP A 266 4.78 3.40 1.76
CA ASP A 266 5.47 3.56 0.47
C ASP A 266 4.75 4.49 -0.51
N VAL A 267 3.44 4.69 -0.34
CA VAL A 267 2.62 5.60 -1.13
C VAL A 267 3.14 7.04 -1.07
N THR A 268 3.52 7.51 0.12
CA THR A 268 3.99 8.89 0.33
C THR A 268 5.32 9.14 -0.38
N GLY A 269 6.25 8.19 -0.28
CA GLY A 269 7.50 8.21 -1.02
C GLY A 269 7.25 8.23 -2.53
N TYR A 270 6.38 7.35 -3.04
CA TYR A 270 6.10 7.26 -4.49
C TYR A 270 5.52 8.57 -5.04
N ILE A 271 4.51 9.15 -4.36
CA ILE A 271 3.90 10.43 -4.75
C ILE A 271 4.95 11.55 -4.76
N THR A 272 5.79 11.61 -3.73
CA THR A 272 6.85 12.63 -3.61
C THR A 272 7.81 12.56 -4.77
N GLY A 273 8.29 11.36 -5.10
CA GLY A 273 9.15 11.12 -6.26
C GLY A 273 8.44 11.52 -7.56
N PHE A 274 7.21 11.04 -7.75
CA PHE A 274 6.41 11.28 -8.94
C PHE A 274 6.20 12.77 -9.22
N GLN A 275 5.83 13.56 -8.21
CA GLN A 275 5.69 15.01 -8.35
C GLN A 275 7.01 15.70 -8.72
N ALA A 276 8.12 15.28 -8.10
CA ALA A 276 9.45 15.83 -8.41
C ALA A 276 9.87 15.51 -9.85
N GLY A 277 9.67 14.27 -10.31
CA GLY A 277 9.97 13.88 -11.68
C GLY A 277 9.13 14.61 -12.72
N VAL A 278 7.82 14.78 -12.45
CA VAL A 278 6.94 15.57 -13.33
C VAL A 278 7.44 17.01 -13.43
N ALA A 279 7.78 17.65 -12.30
CA ALA A 279 8.24 19.03 -12.29
C ALA A 279 9.56 19.23 -13.03
N ASP A 280 10.48 18.26 -12.96
CA ASP A 280 11.76 18.30 -13.67
C ASP A 280 11.59 18.15 -15.19
N ALA A 281 10.69 17.26 -15.63
CA ALA A 281 10.44 17.04 -17.05
C ALA A 281 9.53 18.11 -17.67
N ASN A 282 8.53 18.58 -16.92
CA ASN A 282 7.53 19.54 -17.36
C ASN A 282 7.07 20.44 -16.19
N PRO A 283 7.72 21.59 -15.96
CA PRO A 283 7.44 22.45 -14.82
C PRO A 283 6.06 23.16 -14.88
N ASP A 284 5.40 23.12 -16.04
CA ASP A 284 4.06 23.68 -16.23
C ASP A 284 2.95 22.64 -16.01
N ALA A 285 3.29 21.35 -15.89
CA ALA A 285 2.32 20.28 -15.64
C ALA A 285 1.86 20.26 -14.17
N VAL A 286 0.62 19.80 -13.96
CA VAL A 286 -0.01 19.70 -12.63
C VAL A 286 -0.37 18.25 -12.35
N VAL A 287 0.05 17.76 -11.19
CA VAL A 287 -0.36 16.46 -10.64
C VAL A 287 -1.52 16.67 -9.67
N ASN A 288 -2.71 16.23 -10.05
CA ASN A 288 -3.90 16.23 -9.20
C ASN A 288 -3.98 14.90 -8.45
N ILE A 289 -3.99 14.94 -7.12
CA ILE A 289 -4.03 13.73 -6.28
C ILE A 289 -5.40 13.60 -5.62
N SER A 290 -6.00 12.42 -5.71
CA SER A 290 -7.19 12.04 -4.94
C SER A 290 -6.86 10.83 -4.06
N TYR A 291 -7.21 10.90 -2.78
CA TYR A 291 -7.10 9.78 -1.84
C TYR A 291 -8.46 9.12 -1.65
N THR A 292 -8.57 7.83 -1.94
CA THR A 292 -9.81 7.06 -1.78
C THR A 292 -10.09 6.71 -0.32
N GLY A 293 -9.07 6.75 0.54
CA GLY A 293 -9.16 6.33 1.94
C GLY A 293 -9.15 4.81 2.12
N SER A 294 -8.86 4.04 1.07
CA SER A 294 -8.82 2.57 1.10
C SER A 294 -7.69 2.05 0.21
N PHE A 295 -6.99 1.03 0.68
CA PHE A 295 -5.97 0.33 -0.10
C PHE A 295 -6.57 -0.61 -1.17
N GLY A 296 -7.82 -1.08 -0.97
CA GLY A 296 -8.44 -2.13 -1.80
C GLY A 296 -9.78 -1.77 -2.45
N ASP A 297 -10.29 -0.54 -2.29
CA ASP A 297 -11.59 -0.16 -2.88
C ASP A 297 -11.45 0.23 -4.36
N THR A 298 -11.61 -0.76 -5.23
CA THR A 298 -11.51 -0.60 -6.68
C THR A 298 -12.62 0.27 -7.27
N ALA A 299 -13.78 0.36 -6.63
CA ALA A 299 -14.88 1.20 -7.09
C ALA A 299 -14.57 2.68 -6.85
N LEU A 300 -14.05 3.03 -5.68
CA LEU A 300 -13.58 4.38 -5.38
C LEU A 300 -12.39 4.79 -6.28
N ALA A 301 -11.47 3.86 -6.56
CA ALA A 301 -10.37 4.10 -7.49
C ALA A 301 -10.87 4.39 -8.92
N ALA A 302 -11.88 3.66 -9.39
CA ALA A 302 -12.52 3.91 -10.68
C ALA A 302 -13.25 5.27 -10.72
N GLU A 303 -13.92 5.66 -9.64
CA GLU A 303 -14.56 6.98 -9.53
C GLU A 303 -13.51 8.11 -9.58
N ALA A 304 -12.44 7.99 -8.79
CA ALA A 304 -11.34 8.96 -8.78
C ALA A 304 -10.67 9.09 -10.16
N ALA A 305 -10.44 7.98 -10.86
CA ALA A 305 -9.90 7.99 -12.22
C ALA A 305 -10.82 8.74 -13.19
N ASN A 306 -12.14 8.50 -13.14
CA ASN A 306 -13.10 9.23 -13.97
C ASN A 306 -13.04 10.74 -13.69
N VAL A 307 -13.00 11.14 -12.41
CA VAL A 307 -12.91 12.55 -12.03
C VAL A 307 -11.64 13.21 -12.58
N HIS A 308 -10.49 12.54 -12.51
CA HIS A 308 -9.25 13.06 -13.08
C HIS A 308 -9.33 13.24 -14.60
N ILE A 309 -9.89 12.27 -15.31
CA ILE A 309 -10.05 12.33 -16.77
C ILE A 309 -11.04 13.44 -17.17
N GLU A 310 -12.16 13.59 -16.44
CA GLU A 310 -13.12 14.68 -16.64
C GLU A 310 -12.50 16.05 -16.38
N ALA A 311 -11.53 16.14 -15.46
CA ALA A 311 -10.71 17.33 -15.22
C ALA A 311 -9.61 17.56 -16.26
N GLY A 312 -9.48 16.70 -17.28
CA GLY A 312 -8.56 16.85 -18.41
C GLY A 312 -7.25 16.06 -18.29
N ALA A 313 -7.13 15.14 -17.32
CA ALA A 313 -5.96 14.29 -17.22
C ALA A 313 -5.82 13.37 -18.44
N ASP A 314 -4.63 13.34 -19.04
CA ASP A 314 -4.29 12.44 -20.16
C ASP A 314 -3.21 11.40 -19.81
N VAL A 315 -2.70 11.47 -18.58
CA VAL A 315 -1.90 10.43 -17.93
C VAL A 315 -2.45 10.24 -16.52
N LEU A 316 -2.61 8.99 -16.12
CA LEU A 316 -2.96 8.59 -14.76
C LEU A 316 -1.82 7.77 -14.14
N SER A 317 -1.67 7.91 -12.83
CA SER A 317 -0.89 6.99 -12.00
C SER A 317 -1.69 6.66 -10.74
N GLY A 318 -1.25 5.67 -9.99
CA GLY A 318 -1.84 5.30 -8.72
C GLY A 318 -1.05 4.17 -8.08
N SER A 319 -1.42 3.83 -6.85
CA SER A 319 -0.75 2.79 -6.07
C SER A 319 -1.75 1.94 -5.29
N ALA A 320 -1.23 0.87 -4.70
CA ALA A 320 -1.94 -0.12 -3.91
C ALA A 320 -2.92 -0.99 -4.70
N GLN A 321 -3.64 -1.86 -3.99
CA GLN A 321 -4.39 -2.98 -4.56
C GLN A 321 -5.67 -2.55 -5.29
N GLN A 322 -6.13 -1.33 -5.04
CA GLN A 322 -7.29 -0.73 -5.70
C GLN A 322 -7.05 -0.34 -7.18
N VAL A 323 -5.79 -0.29 -7.64
CA VAL A 323 -5.40 0.26 -8.96
C VAL A 323 -6.10 -0.38 -10.14
N VAL A 324 -6.49 -1.66 -10.06
CA VAL A 324 -7.20 -2.35 -11.13
C VAL A 324 -8.50 -1.64 -11.55
N GLY A 325 -9.19 -0.97 -10.62
CA GLY A 325 -10.37 -0.17 -10.91
C GLY A 325 -10.05 1.07 -11.76
N ALA A 326 -8.96 1.78 -11.41
CA ALA A 326 -8.51 2.96 -12.13
C ALA A 326 -7.93 2.61 -13.51
N ILE A 327 -7.17 1.50 -13.62
CA ILE A 327 -6.66 0.98 -14.90
C ILE A 327 -7.80 0.63 -15.85
N GLY A 328 -8.87 0.01 -15.35
CA GLY A 328 -10.06 -0.30 -16.15
C GLY A 328 -10.68 0.95 -16.78
N VAL A 329 -10.77 2.05 -16.03
CA VAL A 329 -11.26 3.34 -16.53
C VAL A 329 -10.28 3.96 -17.52
N ALA A 330 -8.98 3.95 -17.22
CA ALA A 330 -7.95 4.46 -18.12
C ALA A 330 -8.03 3.76 -19.49
N LYS A 331 -8.17 2.43 -19.49
CA LYS A 331 -8.35 1.61 -20.69
C LYS A 331 -9.62 1.96 -21.47
N GLU A 332 -10.76 2.11 -20.78
CA GLU A 332 -12.03 2.47 -21.41
C GLU A 332 -11.95 3.85 -22.10
N LYS A 333 -11.24 4.80 -21.49
CA LYS A 333 -11.12 6.18 -21.98
C LYS A 333 -9.91 6.42 -22.89
N GLY A 334 -9.01 5.44 -23.04
CA GLY A 334 -7.80 5.55 -23.84
C GLY A 334 -6.78 6.53 -23.24
N VAL A 335 -6.66 6.54 -21.90
CA VAL A 335 -5.73 7.38 -21.13
C VAL A 335 -4.57 6.51 -20.65
N LEU A 336 -3.35 7.05 -20.66
CA LEU A 336 -2.16 6.29 -20.25
C LEU A 336 -2.17 6.04 -18.74
N TRP A 337 -1.65 4.88 -18.34
CA TRP A 337 -1.49 4.48 -16.95
C TRP A 337 -0.02 4.14 -16.65
N ILE A 338 0.50 4.71 -15.57
CA ILE A 338 1.84 4.43 -15.04
C ILE A 338 1.69 3.87 -13.62
N GLY A 339 2.13 2.62 -13.43
CA GLY A 339 1.94 1.84 -12.21
C GLY A 339 3.15 1.81 -11.27
N THR A 340 2.98 1.12 -10.15
CA THR A 340 4.05 0.80 -9.19
C THR A 340 3.76 -0.55 -8.52
N GLN A 341 4.70 -1.05 -7.73
CA GLN A 341 4.72 -2.33 -6.99
C GLN A 341 4.84 -3.57 -7.89
N SER A 342 4.01 -3.72 -8.92
CA SER A 342 4.03 -4.85 -9.85
C SER A 342 3.90 -4.41 -11.30
N ASP A 343 4.31 -5.28 -12.24
CA ASP A 343 4.02 -5.05 -13.65
C ASP A 343 2.52 -5.23 -13.94
N GLN A 344 1.92 -4.18 -14.49
CA GLN A 344 0.50 -4.10 -14.81
C GLN A 344 0.23 -4.20 -16.32
N SER A 345 1.28 -4.32 -17.13
CA SER A 345 1.19 -4.52 -18.58
C SER A 345 0.31 -5.71 -19.01
N PRO A 346 0.19 -6.82 -18.24
CA PRO A 346 -0.71 -7.91 -18.61
C PRO A 346 -2.20 -7.53 -18.69
N LEU A 347 -2.65 -6.45 -18.02
CA LEU A 347 -4.04 -5.98 -18.14
C LEU A 347 -4.33 -5.32 -19.49
N ASP A 348 -3.39 -4.50 -19.96
CA ASP A 348 -3.41 -3.85 -21.26
C ASP A 348 -2.09 -3.08 -21.50
N PRO A 349 -1.15 -3.57 -22.32
CA PRO A 349 0.18 -2.94 -22.49
C PRO A 349 0.14 -1.63 -23.30
N ALA A 350 -1.02 -1.29 -23.88
CA ALA A 350 -1.26 -0.01 -24.54
C ALA A 350 -1.74 1.08 -23.54
N THR A 351 -2.36 0.67 -22.44
CA THR A 351 -2.81 1.55 -21.35
C THR A 351 -1.78 1.59 -20.23
N ALA A 352 -1.42 0.43 -19.66
CA ALA A 352 -0.39 0.28 -18.63
C ALA A 352 0.99 0.27 -19.30
N ILE A 353 1.58 1.46 -19.41
CA ILE A 353 2.75 1.72 -20.25
C ILE A 353 4.08 1.66 -19.51
N ALA A 354 4.08 1.76 -18.18
CA ALA A 354 5.26 1.68 -17.37
C ALA A 354 4.90 1.31 -15.93
N ALA A 355 5.81 0.68 -15.21
CA ALA A 355 5.68 0.46 -13.79
C ALA A 355 7.02 0.45 -13.08
N GLN A 356 7.04 0.96 -11.86
CA GLN A 356 8.06 0.58 -10.88
C GLN A 356 7.70 -0.80 -10.33
N VAL A 357 8.60 -1.78 -10.40
CA VAL A 357 8.37 -3.14 -9.94
C VAL A 357 9.24 -3.41 -8.71
N TYR A 358 8.64 -4.01 -7.69
CA TYR A 358 9.34 -4.41 -6.46
C TYR A 358 9.81 -5.86 -6.59
N ASP A 359 11.12 -6.05 -6.46
CA ASP A 359 11.78 -7.36 -6.46
C ASP A 359 12.27 -7.66 -5.04
N TRP A 360 11.65 -8.66 -4.41
CA TRP A 360 11.97 -9.05 -3.05
C TRP A 360 12.95 -10.25 -2.99
N ASP A 361 13.40 -10.78 -4.12
CA ASP A 361 14.08 -12.08 -4.20
C ASP A 361 15.34 -12.08 -3.33
N GLN A 362 16.20 -11.07 -3.47
CA GLN A 362 17.44 -10.96 -2.70
C GLN A 362 17.19 -10.75 -1.19
N VAL A 363 16.13 -10.02 -0.84
CA VAL A 363 15.74 -9.81 0.57
C VAL A 363 15.27 -11.13 1.18
N LEU A 364 14.43 -11.87 0.47
CA LEU A 364 13.92 -13.18 0.91
C LEU A 364 15.06 -14.19 1.07
N ILE A 365 15.97 -14.26 0.11
CA ILE A 365 17.13 -15.16 0.17
C ILE A 365 18.04 -14.82 1.35
N ASP A 366 18.32 -13.54 1.60
CA ASP A 366 19.17 -13.15 2.72
C ASP A 366 18.50 -13.44 4.08
N ILE A 367 17.18 -13.20 4.20
CA ILE A 367 16.41 -13.57 5.40
C ILE A 367 16.47 -15.08 5.65
N ILE A 368 16.23 -15.91 4.63
CA ILE A 368 16.29 -17.38 4.75
C ILE A 368 17.71 -17.83 5.13
N THR A 369 18.73 -17.28 4.49
CA THR A 369 20.13 -17.61 4.75
C THR A 369 20.52 -17.25 6.19
N LYS A 370 20.10 -16.08 6.67
CA LYS A 370 20.35 -15.63 8.05
C LYS A 370 19.63 -16.48 9.07
N HIS A 371 18.37 -16.83 8.81
CA HIS A 371 17.62 -17.77 9.65
C HIS A 371 18.38 -19.10 9.79
N GLN A 372 18.83 -19.69 8.68
CA GLN A 372 19.61 -20.94 8.68
C GLN A 372 20.97 -20.81 9.39
N ALA A 373 21.56 -19.60 9.39
CA ALA A 373 22.76 -19.27 10.15
C ALA A 373 22.50 -18.97 11.65
N GLY A 374 21.24 -18.98 12.09
CA GLY A 374 20.82 -18.71 13.47
C GLY A 374 20.65 -17.23 13.82
N GLN A 375 20.62 -16.34 12.83
CA GLN A 375 20.23 -14.94 13.01
C GLN A 375 18.74 -14.79 12.69
N LEU A 376 17.93 -14.51 13.72
CA LEU A 376 16.48 -14.53 13.59
C LEU A 376 15.85 -13.16 13.27
N GLY A 377 16.63 -12.07 13.37
CA GLY A 377 16.16 -10.71 13.15
C GLY A 377 17.27 -9.67 13.30
N GLY A 378 16.87 -8.40 13.45
CA GLY A 378 17.73 -7.27 13.78
C GLY A 378 18.30 -6.48 12.61
N ASP A 379 18.11 -6.95 11.37
CA ASP A 379 18.51 -6.22 10.16
C ASP A 379 17.32 -5.55 9.47
N ALA A 380 17.62 -4.45 8.77
CA ALA A 380 16.68 -3.71 7.95
C ALA A 380 17.11 -3.76 6.47
N TYR A 381 16.15 -3.99 5.59
CA TYR A 381 16.33 -4.03 4.14
C TYR A 381 15.62 -2.85 3.49
N LEU A 382 16.23 -2.28 2.46
CA LEU A 382 15.63 -1.22 1.66
C LEU A 382 15.82 -1.56 0.18
N LEU A 383 14.73 -1.70 -0.56
CA LEU A 383 14.79 -1.87 -2.01
C LEU A 383 15.16 -0.54 -2.67
N THR A 384 16.15 -0.56 -3.56
CA THR A 384 16.57 0.59 -4.36
C THR A 384 16.77 0.18 -5.83
N LEU A 385 16.80 1.15 -6.74
CA LEU A 385 17.22 0.94 -8.12
C LEU A 385 18.70 0.53 -8.19
N GLU A 386 19.53 0.97 -7.24
CA GLU A 386 20.97 0.63 -7.19
C GLU A 386 21.20 -0.86 -6.85
N ASN A 387 20.47 -1.39 -5.86
CA ASN A 387 20.62 -2.77 -5.42
C ASN A 387 19.77 -3.78 -6.20
N GLY A 388 18.99 -3.31 -7.17
CA GLY A 388 18.13 -4.14 -8.02
C GLY A 388 16.82 -4.56 -7.37
N GLY A 389 16.55 -4.14 -6.12
CA GLY A 389 15.26 -4.37 -5.46
C GLY A 389 14.12 -3.57 -6.09
N LEU A 390 14.44 -2.47 -6.77
CA LEU A 390 13.50 -1.76 -7.62
C LEU A 390 13.95 -1.89 -9.07
N SER A 391 12.99 -2.11 -9.96
CA SER A 391 13.21 -2.06 -11.40
C SER A 391 12.10 -1.25 -12.09
N MET A 392 12.39 -0.80 -13.31
CA MET A 392 11.43 -0.03 -14.12
C MET A 392 11.10 -0.82 -15.37
N THR A 393 9.81 -0.93 -15.68
CA THR A 393 9.31 -1.49 -16.93
C THR A 393 8.78 -0.38 -17.82
N PHE A 394 8.96 -0.53 -19.13
CA PHE A 394 8.49 0.42 -20.14
C PHE A 394 7.90 -0.35 -21.32
N SER A 395 6.73 0.06 -21.78
CA SER A 395 6.08 -0.51 -22.96
C SER A 395 6.85 -0.14 -24.22
N ASP A 396 7.04 -1.11 -25.12
CA ASP A 396 7.66 -0.91 -26.44
C ASP A 396 6.93 0.11 -27.33
N SER A 397 5.70 0.46 -26.98
CA SER A 397 4.88 1.43 -27.71
C SER A 397 5.25 2.89 -27.43
N LEU A 398 6.12 3.15 -26.44
CA LEU A 398 6.48 4.49 -26.02
C LEU A 398 7.41 5.21 -27.01
N PRO A 399 7.32 6.54 -27.14
CA PRO A 399 8.29 7.32 -27.90
C PRO A 399 9.71 7.14 -27.34
N ALA A 400 10.68 6.86 -28.21
CA ALA A 400 12.07 6.60 -27.81
C ALA A 400 12.72 7.74 -27.00
N GLU A 401 12.31 9.00 -27.24
CA GLU A 401 12.79 10.15 -26.47
C GLU A 401 12.28 10.13 -25.03
N ALA A 402 11.04 9.73 -24.80
CA ALA A 402 10.45 9.61 -23.46
C ALA A 402 11.09 8.45 -22.68
N VAL A 403 11.32 7.31 -23.33
CA VAL A 403 12.04 6.17 -22.74
C VAL A 403 13.48 6.56 -22.39
N ALA A 404 14.21 7.21 -23.30
CA ALA A 404 15.58 7.65 -23.04
C ALA A 404 15.67 8.65 -21.87
N ALA A 405 14.68 9.52 -21.71
CA ALA A 405 14.61 10.43 -20.55
C ALA A 405 14.38 9.67 -19.24
N ALA A 406 13.49 8.66 -19.23
CA ALA A 406 13.25 7.82 -18.08
C ALA A 406 14.47 6.94 -17.72
N GLU A 407 15.14 6.34 -18.70
CA GLU A 407 16.39 5.57 -18.50
C GLU A 407 17.52 6.45 -17.95
N ALA A 408 17.65 7.69 -18.45
CA ALA A 408 18.61 8.64 -17.91
C ALA A 408 18.29 9.00 -16.45
N ALA A 409 17.00 9.10 -16.10
CA ALA A 409 16.57 9.30 -14.71
C ALA A 409 16.91 8.10 -13.83
N VAL A 410 16.74 6.86 -14.30
CA VAL A 410 17.17 5.64 -13.58
C VAL A 410 18.66 5.71 -13.22
N GLU A 411 19.51 6.01 -14.20
CA GLU A 411 20.96 6.07 -13.97
C GLU A 411 21.37 7.24 -13.06
N ALA A 412 20.68 8.39 -13.17
CA ALA A 412 20.90 9.52 -12.26
C ALA A 412 20.49 9.20 -10.82
N VAL A 413 19.37 8.50 -10.62
CA VAL A 413 18.93 8.07 -9.27
C VAL A 413 19.92 7.07 -8.68
N LYS A 414 20.38 6.06 -9.43
CA LYS A 414 21.42 5.11 -8.98
C LYS A 414 22.73 5.80 -8.62
N ALA A 415 23.07 6.90 -9.31
CA ALA A 415 24.25 7.70 -9.01
C ALA A 415 24.09 8.63 -7.80
N GLY A 416 22.86 8.78 -7.26
CA GLY A 416 22.54 9.73 -6.19
C GLY A 416 22.52 11.19 -6.65
N ASP A 417 22.39 11.45 -7.95
CA ASP A 417 22.45 12.78 -8.54
C ASP A 417 21.10 13.54 -8.48
N VAL A 418 20.01 12.83 -8.20
CA VAL A 418 18.67 13.41 -8.07
C VAL A 418 18.42 13.79 -6.61
N PRO A 419 17.92 15.02 -6.32
CA PRO A 419 17.49 15.42 -4.98
C PRO A 419 16.18 14.72 -4.64
N VAL A 420 16.27 13.41 -4.42
CA VAL A 420 15.20 12.62 -3.83
C VAL A 420 15.04 13.14 -2.40
N VAL A 421 13.91 13.78 -2.11
CA VAL A 421 13.63 14.29 -0.77
C VAL A 421 13.58 13.08 0.15
N THR A 422 14.62 12.90 0.95
CA THR A 422 14.64 11.87 2.00
C THR A 422 13.55 12.23 3.00
N GLU A 423 12.61 11.31 3.25
CA GLU A 423 11.67 11.43 4.37
C GLU A 423 12.49 11.66 5.65
N ASN A 424 12.24 12.79 6.31
CA ASN A 424 12.87 13.17 7.58
C ASN A 424 11.93 12.92 8.74
#